data_AF-A0AAV5T7J6-F1
#
_entry.id   AF-A0AAV5T7J6-F1
#
_cell.length_a   1.000
_cell.length_b   1.000
_cell.length_c   1.000
_cell.angle_alpha   90.00
_cell.angle_beta   90.00
_cell.angle_gamma   90.00
#
_symmetry.space_group_name_H-M   'P 1'
#
loop_
_entity.id
_entity.type
_entity.pdbx_description
1 polymer ?
#
loop_
_entity_poly.entity_id
_entity_poly.type
_entity_poly.pdbx_seq_one_letter_code
_entity_poly.pdbx_strand_id
1 'polypeptide(L)'
;RMVTSSQECSPVASPIPPTRSFPDRLIRPLADKEAIQRNFVTLPNRASNFSRRNLTINERFGIIERGYYLEPHPDEIPSELDEHRRVNLVPLEKQATLEEVIAELTTATLKRKEKRENKRSSISPKPCENATSSP
;
A
#
# COMPACT_ATOMS: atom_id res chain seq x y z
N ARG A 1 -42.81 -43.02 5.62
CA ARG A 1 -43.13 -41.58 5.74
C ARG A 1 -41.82 -40.84 5.94
N MET A 2 -41.54 -39.88 5.06
CA MET A 2 -40.24 -39.22 4.90
C MET A 2 -39.90 -38.32 6.09
N VAL A 3 -38.62 -38.33 6.48
CA VAL A 3 -38.03 -37.41 7.47
C VAL A 3 -37.62 -36.14 6.72
N THR A 4 -38.28 -35.01 7.00
CA THR A 4 -37.90 -33.71 6.46
C THR A 4 -36.75 -33.14 7.29
N SER A 5 -35.52 -33.28 6.79
CA SER A 5 -34.35 -32.57 7.31
C SER A 5 -34.46 -31.10 6.91
N SER A 6 -34.76 -30.22 7.87
CA SER A 6 -34.73 -28.78 7.65
C SER A 6 -33.28 -28.31 7.82
N GLN A 7 -32.59 -28.07 6.72
CA GLN A 7 -31.33 -27.32 6.75
C GLN A 7 -31.67 -25.85 7.01
N GLU A 8 -31.46 -25.41 8.24
CA GLU A 8 -31.44 -23.98 8.57
C GLU A 8 -30.18 -23.36 7.95
N CYS A 9 -30.34 -22.76 6.76
CA CYS A 9 -29.34 -21.87 6.19
C CYS A 9 -29.28 -20.61 7.07
N SER A 10 -28.29 -20.54 7.95
CA SER A 10 -27.95 -19.29 8.64
C SER A 10 -27.44 -18.28 7.60
N PRO A 11 -27.94 -17.03 7.57
CA PRO A 11 -27.38 -16.01 6.70
C PRO A 11 -25.97 -15.69 7.19
N VAL A 12 -24.98 -15.87 6.31
CA VAL A 12 -23.65 -15.30 6.50
C VAL A 12 -23.84 -13.80 6.59
N ALA A 13 -23.80 -13.25 7.81
CA ALA A 13 -23.78 -11.82 8.04
C ALA A 13 -22.49 -11.29 7.43
N SER A 14 -22.59 -10.73 6.22
CA SER A 14 -21.48 -10.00 5.62
C SER A 14 -21.07 -8.89 6.62
N PRO A 15 -19.76 -8.72 6.89
CA PRO A 15 -19.32 -7.64 7.74
C PRO A 15 -19.86 -6.32 7.19
N ILE A 16 -20.58 -5.58 8.02
CA ILE A 16 -21.02 -4.22 7.69
C ILE A 16 -19.74 -3.46 7.32
N PRO A 17 -19.64 -2.91 6.10
CA PRO A 17 -18.46 -2.14 5.73
C PRO A 17 -18.30 -1.01 6.75
N PRO A 18 -17.07 -0.73 7.23
CA PRO A 18 -16.86 0.36 8.17
C PRO A 18 -17.49 1.62 7.57
N THR A 19 -18.39 2.24 8.32
CA THR A 19 -19.01 3.49 7.94
C THR A 19 -17.90 4.50 7.74
N ARG A 20 -17.57 4.79 6.48
CA ARG A 20 -16.53 5.75 6.13
C ARG A 20 -16.91 7.10 6.72
N SER A 21 -16.28 7.46 7.84
CA SER A 21 -16.45 8.76 8.45
C SER A 21 -15.72 9.79 7.59
N PHE A 22 -16.38 10.91 7.32
CA PHE A 22 -15.75 12.04 6.63
C PHE A 22 -15.39 13.07 7.69
N PRO A 23 -14.18 13.64 7.62
CA PRO A 23 -13.75 14.63 8.59
C PRO A 23 -14.54 15.93 8.42
N ASP A 24 -14.64 16.66 9.50
CA ASP A 24 -14.96 18.07 9.54
C ASP A 24 -13.88 18.84 8.78
N ARG A 25 -14.28 19.95 8.18
CA ARG A 25 -13.42 20.75 7.31
C ARG A 25 -13.43 22.21 7.73
N LEU A 26 -12.33 22.87 7.46
CA LEU A 26 -12.15 24.31 7.52
C LEU A 26 -11.99 24.84 6.09
N ILE A 27 -12.52 26.03 5.83
CA ILE A 27 -12.29 26.75 4.57
C ILE A 27 -11.27 27.85 4.85
N ARG A 28 -10.10 27.75 4.23
CA ARG A 28 -9.00 28.72 4.40
C ARG A 28 -8.73 29.51 3.12
N PRO A 29 -8.30 30.78 3.24
CA PRO A 29 -7.97 31.59 2.08
C PRO A 29 -6.71 31.06 1.39
N LEU A 30 -6.69 31.06 0.05
CA LEU A 30 -5.46 30.97 -0.72
C LEU A 30 -4.73 32.31 -0.65
N ALA A 31 -3.40 32.27 -0.56
CA ALA A 31 -2.58 33.46 -0.77
C ALA A 31 -2.77 34.01 -2.19
N ASP A 32 -2.60 35.32 -2.36
CA ASP A 32 -2.62 36.04 -3.64
C ASP A 32 -3.98 36.02 -4.36
N LYS A 33 -5.07 35.76 -3.62
CA LYS A 33 -6.45 35.73 -4.13
C LYS A 33 -7.38 36.72 -3.43
N GLU A 34 -6.83 37.70 -2.73
CA GLU A 34 -7.55 38.66 -1.87
C GLU A 34 -8.59 39.45 -2.68
N ALA A 35 -8.29 39.79 -3.93
CA ALA A 35 -9.21 40.51 -4.81
C ALA A 35 -10.52 39.74 -5.05
N ILE A 36 -10.45 38.42 -5.22
CA ILE A 36 -11.63 37.56 -5.43
C ILE A 36 -12.32 37.29 -4.09
N GLN A 37 -11.55 37.04 -3.03
CA GLN A 37 -12.05 36.75 -1.69
C GLN A 37 -12.93 37.87 -1.12
N ARG A 38 -12.69 39.13 -1.49
CA ARG A 38 -13.55 40.28 -1.11
C ARG A 38 -15.02 40.08 -1.51
N ASN A 39 -15.30 39.34 -2.58
CA ASN A 39 -16.67 39.01 -3.01
C ASN A 39 -17.28 37.84 -2.22
N PHE A 40 -16.48 37.09 -1.47
CA PHE A 40 -16.86 35.83 -0.83
C PHE A 40 -16.41 35.75 0.64
N VAL A 41 -16.38 36.89 1.34
CA VAL A 41 -15.90 36.99 2.75
C VAL A 41 -16.62 36.08 3.74
N THR A 42 -17.86 35.66 3.44
CA THR A 42 -18.65 34.76 4.30
C THR A 42 -18.41 33.28 4.02
N LEU A 43 -17.66 32.93 2.96
CA LEU A 43 -17.42 31.54 2.59
C LEU A 43 -16.73 30.73 3.70
N PRO A 44 -15.72 31.27 4.44
CA PRO A 44 -15.12 30.56 5.57
C PRO A 44 -16.12 30.07 6.62
N ASN A 45 -17.17 30.85 6.89
CA ASN A 45 -18.20 30.52 7.88
C ASN A 45 -19.12 29.36 7.45
N ARG A 46 -19.04 28.94 6.17
CA ARG A 46 -19.87 27.87 5.60
C ARG A 46 -19.18 26.51 5.58
N ALA A 47 -18.06 26.35 6.28
CA ALA A 47 -17.27 25.13 6.28
C ALA A 47 -18.05 23.88 6.77
N SER A 48 -19.01 24.07 7.67
CA SER A 48 -19.94 23.02 8.12
C SER A 48 -20.73 22.37 6.98
N ASN A 49 -21.07 23.13 5.93
CA ASN A 49 -21.78 22.60 4.75
C ASN A 49 -20.95 21.59 3.95
N PHE A 50 -19.63 21.56 4.17
CA PHE A 50 -18.70 20.69 3.44
C PHE A 50 -18.12 19.58 4.32
N SER A 51 -18.57 19.51 5.58
CA SER A 51 -18.10 18.58 6.60
C SER A 51 -18.96 17.32 6.62
N ARG A 52 -18.41 16.20 7.14
CA ARG A 52 -19.11 14.92 7.36
C ARG A 52 -19.79 14.29 6.14
N ARG A 53 -19.36 14.67 4.94
CA ARG A 53 -19.89 14.10 3.69
C ARG A 53 -18.85 14.01 2.58
N ASN A 54 -19.17 13.21 1.58
CA ASN A 54 -18.46 13.22 0.31
C ASN A 54 -18.72 14.53 -0.44
N LEU A 55 -17.64 15.17 -0.85
CA LEU A 55 -17.67 16.37 -1.69
C LEU A 55 -17.46 16.00 -3.15
N THR A 56 -18.34 16.51 -3.99
CA THR A 56 -18.22 16.44 -5.44
C THR A 56 -17.02 17.27 -5.92
N ILE A 57 -16.59 16.98 -7.14
CA ILE A 57 -15.52 17.72 -7.81
C ILE A 57 -15.91 19.20 -7.95
N ASN A 58 -17.14 19.48 -8.37
CA ASN A 58 -17.63 20.85 -8.57
C ASN A 58 -17.63 21.67 -7.29
N GLU A 59 -17.98 21.07 -6.14
CA GLU A 59 -17.93 21.75 -4.85
C GLU A 59 -16.50 22.13 -4.46
N ARG A 60 -15.53 21.25 -4.74
CA ARG A 60 -14.11 21.52 -4.47
C ARG A 60 -13.59 22.64 -5.38
N PHE A 61 -13.85 22.56 -6.68
CA PHE A 61 -13.45 23.60 -7.63
C PHE A 61 -14.13 24.94 -7.33
N GLY A 62 -15.42 24.94 -6.96
CA GLY A 62 -16.13 26.16 -6.63
C GLY A 62 -15.53 26.90 -5.43
N ILE A 63 -14.96 26.19 -4.46
CA ILE A 63 -14.25 26.84 -3.33
C ILE A 63 -12.92 27.44 -3.81
N ILE A 64 -12.17 26.71 -4.66
CA ILE A 64 -10.87 27.15 -5.22
C ILE A 64 -11.02 28.38 -6.12
N GLU A 65 -12.02 28.41 -6.99
CA GLU A 65 -12.30 29.55 -7.88
C GLU A 65 -12.61 30.83 -7.10
N ARG A 66 -13.16 30.70 -5.89
CA ARG A 66 -13.44 31.83 -4.99
C ARG A 66 -12.22 32.27 -4.17
N GLY A 67 -11.07 31.63 -4.38
CA GLY A 67 -9.83 31.93 -3.69
C GLY A 67 -9.68 31.25 -2.33
N TYR A 68 -10.34 30.12 -2.10
CA TYR A 68 -10.25 29.37 -0.84
C TYR A 68 -9.92 27.88 -1.07
N TYR A 69 -9.49 27.16 -0.04
CA TYR A 69 -9.31 25.71 -0.08
C TYR A 69 -9.91 25.06 1.15
N LEU A 70 -10.20 23.76 1.04
CA LEU A 70 -10.69 22.94 2.14
C LEU A 70 -9.54 22.24 2.82
N GLU A 71 -9.43 22.42 4.13
CA GLU A 71 -8.49 21.74 5.01
C GLU A 71 -9.28 20.82 5.96
N PRO A 72 -8.79 19.60 6.27
CA PRO A 72 -9.37 18.81 7.35
C PRO A 72 -9.27 19.55 8.70
N HIS A 73 -10.26 19.37 9.58
CA HIS A 73 -10.14 19.89 10.95
C HIS A 73 -8.98 19.18 11.67
N PRO A 74 -8.08 19.90 12.35
CA PRO A 74 -6.90 19.31 12.97
C PRO A 74 -7.24 18.23 14.02
N ASP A 75 -8.36 18.41 14.72
CA ASP A 75 -8.81 17.49 15.78
C ASP A 75 -9.44 16.20 15.26
N GLU A 76 -9.69 16.10 13.94
CA GLU A 76 -10.42 14.97 13.33
C GLU A 76 -9.61 14.21 12.30
N ILE A 77 -8.30 14.39 12.21
CA ILE A 77 -7.47 13.53 11.36
C ILE A 77 -7.47 12.15 12.02
N PRO A 78 -8.20 11.14 11.49
CA PRO A 78 -8.17 9.82 12.09
C PRO A 78 -6.77 9.27 11.83
N SER A 79 -6.12 8.72 12.84
CA SER A 79 -4.78 8.12 12.71
C SER A 79 -4.70 7.10 11.57
N GLU A 80 -5.83 6.50 11.18
CA GLU A 80 -5.98 5.60 10.02
C GLU A 80 -5.70 6.27 8.67
N LEU A 81 -5.97 7.58 8.50
CA LEU A 81 -5.61 8.30 7.27
C LEU A 81 -4.09 8.50 7.15
N ASP A 82 -3.37 8.51 8.27
CA ASP A 82 -1.91 8.61 8.31
C ASP A 82 -1.25 7.29 7.90
N GLU A 83 -1.91 6.15 8.16
CA GLU A 83 -1.47 4.84 7.66
C GLU A 83 -1.52 4.73 6.13
N HIS A 84 -2.52 5.36 5.49
CA HIS A 84 -2.62 5.44 4.03
C HIS A 84 -1.77 6.56 3.41
N ARG A 85 -1.22 7.47 4.22
CA ARG A 85 -0.24 8.48 3.78
C ARG A 85 1.15 7.88 3.55
N ARG A 86 1.35 6.59 3.86
CA ARG A 86 2.56 5.82 3.55
C ARG A 86 2.63 5.50 2.06
N VAL A 87 2.76 6.53 1.22
CA VAL A 87 3.34 6.38 -0.10
C VAL A 87 4.82 6.05 0.11
N ASN A 88 5.18 4.80 -0.08
CA ASN A 88 6.58 4.40 -0.15
C ASN A 88 7.15 5.05 -1.42
N LEU A 89 7.87 6.16 -1.26
CA LEU A 89 8.70 6.70 -2.31
C LEU A 89 9.77 5.66 -2.59
N VAL A 90 9.63 4.96 -3.72
CA VAL A 90 10.70 4.09 -4.22
C VAL A 90 11.80 5.01 -4.72
N PRO A 91 13.02 4.95 -4.14
CA PRO A 91 14.14 5.66 -4.72
C PRO A 91 14.27 5.25 -6.19
N LEU A 92 14.41 6.24 -7.07
CA LEU A 92 14.81 5.98 -8.46
C LEU A 92 16.29 5.59 -8.46
N GLU A 93 16.61 4.45 -7.86
CA GLU A 93 17.90 3.82 -8.05
C GLU A 93 18.01 3.52 -9.54
N LYS A 94 19.14 3.92 -10.13
CA LYS A 94 19.49 3.59 -11.52
C LYS A 94 19.20 2.10 -11.70
N GLN A 95 18.21 1.78 -12.51
CA GLN A 95 17.95 0.39 -12.85
C GLN A 95 19.25 -0.16 -13.42
N ALA A 96 19.79 -1.19 -12.78
CA ALA A 96 20.96 -1.89 -13.28
C ALA A 96 20.69 -2.24 -14.74
N THR A 97 21.63 -1.92 -15.62
CA THR A 97 21.45 -2.24 -17.03
C THR A 97 21.36 -3.76 -17.16
N LEU A 98 20.68 -4.25 -18.20
CA LEU A 98 20.56 -5.69 -18.48
C LEU A 98 21.94 -6.39 -18.41
N GLU A 99 22.99 -5.69 -18.84
CA GLU A 99 24.37 -6.15 -18.85
C GLU A 99 24.94 -6.34 -17.44
N GLU A 100 24.66 -5.42 -16.51
CA GLU A 100 25.09 -5.53 -15.11
C GLU A 100 24.40 -6.71 -14.42
N VAL A 101 23.10 -6.92 -14.68
CA VAL A 101 22.35 -8.06 -14.12
C VAL A 101 22.90 -9.39 -14.66
N ILE A 102 23.24 -9.45 -15.95
CA ILE A 102 23.83 -10.65 -16.56
C ILE A 102 25.24 -10.91 -16.01
N ALA A 103 26.04 -9.87 -15.81
CA ALA A 103 27.38 -9.99 -15.21
C ALA A 103 27.32 -10.51 -13.75
N GLU A 104 26.34 -10.05 -12.97
CA GLU A 104 26.16 -10.53 -11.60
C GLU A 104 25.68 -11.99 -11.56
N LEU A 105 24.75 -12.37 -12.45
CA LEU A 105 24.25 -13.75 -12.53
C LEU A 105 25.36 -14.73 -12.96
N THR A 106 26.21 -14.33 -13.91
CA THR A 106 27.32 -15.16 -14.40
C THR A 106 28.41 -15.34 -13.35
N THR A 107 28.77 -14.29 -12.61
CA THR A 107 29.74 -14.41 -11.51
C THR A 107 29.20 -15.24 -10.34
N ALA A 108 27.92 -15.12 -10.00
CA ALA A 108 27.28 -15.94 -8.97
C ALA A 108 27.21 -17.43 -9.35
N THR A 109 26.97 -17.74 -10.63
CA THR A 109 26.93 -19.13 -11.13
C THR A 109 28.31 -19.77 -11.21
N LEU A 110 29.36 -19.01 -11.57
CA LEU A 110 30.75 -19.49 -11.55
C LEU A 110 31.21 -19.83 -10.13
N LYS A 111 30.98 -18.94 -9.16
CA LYS A 111 31.31 -19.20 -7.74
C LYS A 111 30.60 -20.44 -7.18
N ARG A 112 29.35 -20.69 -7.61
CA ARG A 112 28.60 -21.91 -7.23
C ARG A 112 29.18 -23.17 -7.86
N LYS A 113 29.72 -23.10 -9.08
CA LYS A 113 30.37 -24.24 -9.75
C LYS A 113 31.72 -24.56 -9.11
N GLU A 114 32.56 -23.56 -8.82
CA GLU A 114 33.84 -23.75 -8.12
C GLU A 114 33.65 -24.38 -6.73
N LYS A 115 32.64 -23.93 -5.97
CA LYS A 115 32.31 -24.53 -4.66
C LYS A 115 31.87 -25.99 -4.77
N ARG A 116 31.26 -26.40 -5.89
CA ARG A 116 30.84 -27.80 -6.13
C ARG A 116 32.00 -28.67 -6.61
N GLU A 117 32.94 -28.12 -7.38
CA GLU A 117 34.15 -28.82 -7.81
C GLU A 117 35.12 -29.05 -6.64
N ASN A 118 35.35 -28.04 -5.79
CA ASN A 118 36.16 -28.21 -4.58
C ASN A 118 35.58 -29.22 -3.58
N LYS A 119 34.26 -29.49 -3.63
CA LYS A 119 33.62 -30.53 -2.82
C LYS A 119 33.69 -31.92 -3.44
N ARG A 120 33.93 -32.02 -4.76
CA ARG A 120 34.08 -33.29 -5.48
C ARG A 120 35.53 -33.79 -5.47
N SER A 121 36.52 -32.91 -5.44
CA SER A 121 37.95 -33.30 -5.37
C SER A 121 38.39 -33.78 -3.98
N SER A 122 37.59 -33.59 -2.93
CA SER A 122 37.89 -34.06 -1.57
C SER A 122 37.38 -35.47 -1.24
N ILE A 123 36.73 -36.16 -2.18
CA ILE A 123 36.24 -37.53 -2.00
C ILE A 123 37.19 -38.47 -2.73
N SER A 124 38.28 -38.84 -2.06
CA SER A 124 39.19 -39.89 -2.52
C SER A 124 38.48 -41.25 -2.45
N PRO A 125 38.50 -42.10 -3.50
CA PRO A 125 37.90 -43.41 -3.45
C PRO A 125 38.73 -44.33 -2.55
N LYS A 126 38.17 -44.80 -1.44
CA LYS A 126 38.74 -45.93 -0.72
C LYS A 126 38.48 -47.22 -1.52
N PRO A 127 39.49 -48.10 -1.72
CA PRO A 127 39.29 -49.36 -2.42
C PRO A 127 38.45 -50.32 -1.56
N CYS A 128 37.51 -51.01 -2.20
CA CYS A 128 36.76 -52.12 -1.60
C CYS A 128 37.68 -53.33 -1.41
N GLU A 129 37.68 -53.93 -0.22
CA GLU A 129 38.17 -55.29 -0.01
C GLU A 129 37.10 -56.12 0.74
N ASN A 130 36.47 -57.00 -0.03
CA ASN A 130 36.20 -58.44 0.17
C ASN A 130 35.76 -59.03 1.53
N ALA A 131 34.59 -59.69 1.44
CA ALA A 131 34.28 -61.09 1.83
C ALA A 131 34.04 -61.51 3.30
N THR A 132 33.04 -62.41 3.42
CA THR A 132 32.73 -63.42 4.48
C THR A 132 32.25 -62.86 5.83
N SER A 133 31.27 -63.42 6.57
CA SER A 133 30.66 -64.77 6.63
C SER A 133 29.28 -64.70 7.32
N SER A 134 28.51 -65.79 7.19
CA SER A 134 27.21 -66.10 7.82
C SER A 134 27.20 -66.08 9.36
N PRO A 135 26.02 -66.26 9.99
CA PRO A 135 25.57 -67.62 10.32
C PRO A 135 24.14 -67.95 9.83
#